data_AF-A0A2J8A072-F1
#
_entry.id   AF-A0A2J8A072-F1
#
_cell.length_a   1.000
_cell.length_b   1.000
_cell.length_c   1.000
_cell.angle_alpha   90.00
_cell.angle_beta   90.00
_cell.angle_gamma   90.00
#
_symmetry.space_group_name_H-M   'P 1'
#
loop_
_entity.id
_entity.type
_entity.pdbx_description
1 polymer ?
#
loop_
_entity_poly.entity_id
_entity_poly.type
_entity_poly.pdbx_seq_one_letter_code
_entity_poly.pdbx_strand_id
1 'polypeptide(L)'
;MSRTAVIKTINLCVVFAVPPLIAMVIFATYVFNKGPFDSTFAFTVLSLFNTLRFPLVVLPKALRGSSEAAASLSRLEKYLLLEEHDDPPKSKITEARFKDAVLGYPGSKEEFRLQLPHFEVKSGEVVAVVGRVGS
;
A
#
# COMPACT_ATOMS: atom_id res chain seq x y z
N MET A 1 1.59 11.63 -20.49
CA MET A 1 2.14 10.31 -20.89
C MET A 1 3.59 10.36 -21.39
N SER A 2 4.00 11.35 -22.19
CA SER A 2 5.35 11.42 -22.78
C SER A 2 6.50 11.53 -21.75
N ARG A 3 6.36 12.37 -20.71
CA ARG A 3 7.44 12.56 -19.71
C ARG A 3 7.82 11.28 -18.96
N THR A 4 6.83 10.48 -18.56
CA THR A 4 7.07 9.20 -17.84
C THR A 4 7.72 8.17 -18.76
N ALA A 5 7.37 8.16 -20.04
CA ALA A 5 8.01 7.31 -21.03
C ALA A 5 9.49 7.72 -21.23
N VAL A 6 9.77 9.01 -21.38
CA VAL A 6 11.14 9.54 -21.49
C VAL A 6 12.00 9.14 -20.29
N ILE A 7 11.49 9.31 -19.06
CA ILE A 7 12.22 8.93 -17.84
C ILE A 7 12.51 7.43 -17.80
N LYS A 8 11.54 6.59 -18.16
CA LYS A 8 11.73 5.14 -18.22
C LYS A 8 12.79 4.74 -19.25
N THR A 9 12.74 5.34 -20.44
CA THR A 9 13.71 5.07 -21.51
C THR A 9 15.12 5.51 -21.10
N ILE A 10 15.27 6.68 -20.48
CA ILE A 10 16.57 7.16 -19.97
C ILE A 10 17.10 6.21 -18.90
N ASN A 11 16.28 5.80 -17.93
CA ASN A 11 16.69 4.86 -16.88
C ASN A 11 17.17 3.54 -17.49
N LEU A 12 16.44 3.01 -18.48
CA LEU A 12 16.84 1.82 -19.21
C LEU A 12 18.20 2.02 -19.90
N CYS A 13 18.39 3.11 -20.65
CA CYS A 13 19.66 3.43 -21.28
C CYS A 13 20.81 3.52 -20.27
N VAL A 14 20.61 4.17 -19.14
CA VAL A 14 21.62 4.30 -18.08
C VAL A 14 21.96 2.92 -17.50
N VAL A 15 20.97 2.10 -17.18
CA VAL A 15 21.17 0.73 -16.67
C VAL A 15 21.98 -0.14 -17.65
N PHE A 16 21.78 0.05 -18.96
CA PHE A 16 22.53 -0.69 -19.96
C PHE A 16 23.90 -0.08 -20.27
N ALA A 17 24.05 1.25 -20.27
CA ALA A 17 25.29 1.92 -20.63
C ALA A 17 26.30 2.03 -19.47
N VAL A 18 25.83 2.13 -18.23
CA VAL A 18 26.68 2.36 -17.05
C VAL A 18 27.67 1.21 -16.79
N PRO A 19 27.28 -0.08 -16.77
CA PRO A 19 28.23 -1.15 -16.47
C PRO A 19 29.38 -1.26 -17.48
N PRO A 20 29.15 -1.20 -18.82
CA PRO A 20 30.23 -1.14 -19.81
C PRO A 20 31.12 0.09 -19.66
N LEU A 21 30.55 1.26 -19.37
CA LEU A 21 31.32 2.49 -19.15
C LEU A 21 32.22 2.38 -17.91
N ILE A 22 31.70 1.85 -16.81
CA ILE A 22 32.46 1.60 -15.59
C ILE A 22 33.61 0.62 -15.86
N ALA A 23 33.33 -0.48 -16.57
CA ALA A 23 34.36 -1.44 -16.95
C ALA A 23 35.46 -0.78 -17.81
N MET A 24 35.07 0.05 -18.79
CA MET A 24 36.02 0.81 -19.62
C MET A 24 36.90 1.74 -18.77
N VAL A 25 36.33 2.46 -17.80
CA VAL A 25 37.08 3.37 -16.92
C VAL A 25 38.06 2.59 -16.03
N ILE A 26 37.64 1.46 -15.47
CA ILE A 26 38.49 0.60 -14.62
C ILE A 26 39.64 0.01 -15.43
N PHE A 27 39.34 -0.46 -16.64
CA PHE A 27 40.37 -0.98 -17.54
C PHE A 27 41.34 0.12 -17.98
N ALA A 28 40.85 1.31 -18.33
CA ALA A 28 41.70 2.44 -18.69
C ALA A 28 42.62 2.86 -17.52
N THR A 29 42.09 2.96 -16.30
CA THR A 29 42.88 3.31 -15.11
C THR A 29 43.86 2.21 -14.71
N TYR A 30 43.52 0.94 -14.93
CA TYR A 30 44.42 -0.18 -14.68
C TYR A 30 45.64 -0.16 -15.60
N VAL A 31 45.43 0.06 -16.91
CA VAL A 31 46.50 0.17 -17.92
C VAL A 31 47.44 1.31 -17.59
N PHE A 32 46.90 2.47 -17.23
CA PHE A 32 47.71 3.65 -16.90
C PHE A 32 48.61 3.45 -15.68
N ASN A 33 48.22 2.61 -14.71
CA ASN A 33 48.95 2.44 -13.46
C ASN A 33 49.89 1.20 -13.44
N LYS A 34 49.50 0.08 -14.04
CA LYS A 34 50.17 -1.22 -13.82
C LYS A 34 50.84 -1.85 -15.05
N GLY A 35 50.75 -1.23 -16.23
CA GLY A 35 51.35 -1.78 -17.45
C GLY A 35 50.49 -2.87 -18.13
N PRO A 36 51.07 -3.70 -19.01
CA PRO A 36 50.33 -4.50 -19.99
C PRO A 36 49.34 -5.50 -19.37
N PHE A 37 48.23 -5.72 -20.08
CA PHE A 37 47.07 -6.49 -19.63
C PHE A 37 47.37 -7.97 -19.38
N ASP A 38 47.00 -8.45 -18.20
CA ASP A 38 46.65 -9.86 -18.04
C ASP A 38 45.20 -10.05 -18.50
N SER A 39 45.02 -10.79 -19.58
CA SER A 39 43.70 -11.08 -20.17
C SER A 39 42.80 -11.84 -19.19
N THR A 40 43.39 -12.65 -18.31
CA THR A 40 42.67 -13.41 -17.28
C THR A 40 41.88 -12.48 -16.37
N PHE A 41 42.55 -11.45 -15.85
CA PHE A 41 41.93 -10.44 -14.97
C PHE A 41 40.81 -9.67 -15.69
N ALA A 42 41.02 -9.30 -16.96
CA ALA A 42 40.03 -8.55 -17.73
C ALA A 42 38.73 -9.35 -17.94
N PHE A 43 38.84 -10.63 -18.31
CA PHE A 43 37.67 -11.48 -18.48
C PHE A 43 36.94 -11.74 -17.16
N THR A 44 37.67 -11.93 -16.05
CA THR A 44 37.06 -12.09 -14.71
C THR A 44 36.28 -10.84 -14.29
N VAL A 45 36.87 -9.65 -14.45
CA VAL A 45 36.23 -8.38 -14.09
C VAL A 45 35.01 -8.10 -14.97
N LEU A 46 35.08 -8.37 -16.27
CA LEU A 46 33.95 -8.21 -17.19
C LEU A 46 32.78 -9.12 -16.80
N SER A 47 33.06 -10.38 -16.41
CA SER A 47 32.05 -11.33 -15.94
C SER A 47 31.38 -10.87 -14.63
N LEU A 48 32.17 -10.35 -13.69
CA LEU A 48 31.68 -9.74 -12.44
C LEU A 48 30.73 -8.57 -12.70
N PHE A 49 31.11 -7.63 -13.59
CA PHE A 49 30.26 -6.50 -13.93
C PHE A 49 28.96 -6.90 -14.63
N ASN A 50 29.01 -7.91 -15.50
CA ASN A 50 27.81 -8.46 -16.14
C ASN A 50 26.84 -9.06 -15.12
N THR A 51 27.36 -9.76 -14.10
CA THR A 51 26.54 -10.35 -13.04
C THR A 51 25.98 -9.30 -12.09
N LEU A 52 26.76 -8.26 -11.77
CA LEU A 52 26.37 -7.17 -10.87
C LEU A 52 25.27 -6.25 -11.43
N ARG A 53 25.08 -6.24 -12.77
CA ARG A 53 24.01 -5.46 -13.41
C ARG A 53 22.63 -5.80 -12.83
N PHE A 54 22.34 -7.09 -12.65
CA PHE A 54 21.02 -7.51 -12.17
C PHE A 54 20.73 -6.99 -10.75
N PRO A 55 21.61 -7.21 -9.75
CA PRO A 55 21.46 -6.63 -8.42
C PRO A 55 21.28 -5.11 -8.42
N LEU A 56 22.08 -4.37 -9.20
CA LEU A 56 22.00 -2.90 -9.25
C LEU A 56 20.66 -2.39 -9.79
N VAL A 57 20.01 -3.14 -10.67
CA VAL A 57 18.68 -2.81 -11.21
C VAL A 57 17.56 -3.16 -10.24
N VAL A 58 17.70 -4.27 -9.52
CA VAL A 58 16.67 -4.76 -8.61
C VAL A 58 16.70 -4.02 -7.27
N LEU A 59 17.87 -3.58 -6.81
CA LEU A 59 18.05 -2.86 -5.55
C LEU A 59 17.10 -1.64 -5.39
N PRO A 60 17.02 -0.67 -6.33
CA PRO A 60 16.10 0.45 -6.19
C PRO A 60 14.63 0.03 -6.24
N LYS A 61 14.30 -1.06 -6.97
CA LYS A 61 12.94 -1.61 -7.00
C LYS A 61 12.57 -2.23 -5.65
N ALA A 62 13.50 -2.96 -5.04
CA ALA A 62 13.34 -3.56 -3.73
C ALA A 62 13.14 -2.46 -2.66
N LEU A 63 13.96 -1.41 -2.66
CA LEU A 63 13.81 -0.27 -1.75
C LEU A 63 12.44 0.40 -1.88
N ARG A 64 11.99 0.61 -3.12
CA ARG A 64 10.65 1.13 -3.38
C ARG A 64 9.57 0.19 -2.84
N GLY A 65 9.68 -1.10 -3.10
CA GLY A 65 8.76 -2.12 -2.61
C GLY A 65 8.70 -2.16 -1.07
N SER A 66 9.84 -2.05 -0.39
CA SER A 66 9.92 -1.98 1.06
C SER A 66 9.20 -0.74 1.62
N SER A 67 9.38 0.43 0.99
CA SER A 67 8.67 1.65 1.40
C SER A 67 7.16 1.54 1.19
N GLU A 68 6.72 0.99 0.05
CA GLU A 68 5.29 0.78 -0.24
C GLU A 68 4.68 -0.27 0.71
N ALA A 69 5.43 -1.32 1.06
CA ALA A 69 5.03 -2.32 2.03
C ALA A 69 4.86 -1.73 3.44
N ALA A 70 5.81 -0.91 3.90
CA ALA A 70 5.73 -0.24 5.20
C ALA A 70 4.48 0.65 5.33
N ALA A 71 4.20 1.46 4.30
CA ALA A 71 2.99 2.29 4.27
C ALA A 71 1.70 1.46 4.24
N SER A 72 1.73 0.31 3.56
CA SER A 72 0.57 -0.60 3.47
C SER A 72 0.33 -1.33 4.79
N LEU A 73 1.39 -1.75 5.47
CA LEU A 73 1.32 -2.35 6.79
C LEU A 73 0.73 -1.38 7.81
N SER A 74 1.16 -0.11 7.81
CA SER A 74 0.59 0.91 8.70
C SER A 74 -0.91 1.13 8.48
N ARG A 75 -1.39 1.06 7.23
CA ARG A 75 -2.83 1.13 6.93
C ARG A 75 -3.60 -0.10 7.45
N LEU A 76 -3.02 -1.29 7.28
CA LEU A 76 -3.61 -2.53 7.79
C LEU A 76 -3.67 -2.52 9.32
N GLU A 77 -2.59 -2.10 9.97
CA GLU A 77 -2.54 -1.94 11.43
C GLU A 77 -3.63 -0.98 11.90
N LYS A 78 -3.76 0.19 11.27
CA LYS A 78 -4.85 1.12 11.59
C LYS A 78 -6.22 0.48 11.42
N TYR A 79 -6.44 -0.29 10.34
CA TYR A 79 -7.71 -0.96 10.09
C TYR A 79 -8.04 -2.02 11.14
N LEU A 80 -7.07 -2.85 11.50
CA LEU A 80 -7.24 -3.95 12.46
C LEU A 80 -7.39 -3.45 13.91
N LEU A 81 -6.97 -2.21 14.18
CA LEU A 81 -7.14 -1.54 15.48
C LEU A 81 -8.38 -0.63 15.54
N LEU A 82 -9.25 -0.65 14.52
CA LEU A 82 -10.55 0.04 14.64
C LEU A 82 -11.37 -0.60 15.76
N GLU A 83 -12.21 0.23 16.39
CA GLU A 83 -13.17 -0.23 17.37
C GLU A 83 -14.13 -1.23 16.71
N GLU A 84 -14.13 -2.47 17.21
CA GLU A 84 -15.06 -3.50 16.77
C GLU A 84 -16.42 -3.24 17.43
N HIS A 85 -17.49 -3.32 16.63
CA HIS A 85 -18.84 -3.26 17.16
C HIS A 85 -19.24 -4.66 17.62
N ASP A 86 -19.76 -4.78 18.84
CA ASP A 86 -20.27 -6.04 19.35
C ASP A 86 -21.37 -6.59 18.44
N ASP A 87 -21.26 -7.87 18.07
CA ASP A 87 -22.31 -8.56 17.35
C ASP A 87 -23.62 -8.49 18.18
N PRO A 88 -24.76 -8.11 17.57
CA PRO A 88 -26.01 -8.14 18.29
C PRO A 88 -26.29 -9.58 18.77
N PRO A 89 -26.89 -9.74 19.96
CA PRO A 89 -27.14 -11.06 20.54
C PRO A 89 -27.91 -11.93 19.53
N LYS A 90 -27.42 -13.15 19.30
CA LYS A 90 -28.00 -14.14 18.36
C LYS A 90 -29.35 -14.72 18.82
N SER A 91 -30.08 -14.00 19.67
CA SER A 91 -31.41 -14.40 20.13
C SER A 91 -32.44 -14.19 19.01
N LYS A 92 -33.43 -15.08 18.94
CA LYS A 92 -34.63 -14.83 18.12
C LYS A 92 -35.39 -13.66 18.76
N ILE A 93 -35.34 -12.50 18.12
CA ILE A 93 -36.09 -11.32 18.56
C ILE A 93 -37.56 -11.55 18.14
N THR A 94 -38.40 -11.88 19.11
CA THR A 94 -39.85 -12.08 18.92
C THR A 94 -40.64 -10.79 19.20
N GLU A 95 -40.04 -9.84 19.93
CA GLU A 95 -40.63 -8.56 20.33
C GLU A 95 -39.57 -7.46 20.29
N ALA A 96 -39.94 -6.26 19.83
CA ALA A 96 -39.03 -5.11 19.78
C ALA A 96 -39.51 -4.04 20.77
N ARG A 97 -38.65 -3.67 21.72
CA ARG A 97 -38.95 -2.65 22.73
C ARG A 97 -37.79 -1.68 22.90
N PHE A 98 -38.04 -0.40 22.70
CA PHE A 98 -37.12 0.68 23.03
C PHE A 98 -37.74 1.54 24.15
N LYS A 99 -36.94 1.84 25.17
CA LYS A 99 -37.29 2.74 26.27
C LYS A 99 -36.20 3.80 26.37
N ASP A 100 -36.57 5.07 26.23
CA ASP A 100 -35.69 6.23 26.34
C ASP A 100 -34.36 6.07 25.57
N ALA A 101 -34.43 5.48 24.37
CA ALA A 101 -33.25 5.18 23.58
C ALA A 101 -32.86 6.39 22.73
N VAL A 102 -31.58 6.75 22.76
CA VAL A 102 -31.00 7.78 21.90
C VAL A 102 -29.92 7.14 21.04
N LEU A 103 -30.16 7.05 19.75
CA LEU A 103 -29.27 6.41 18.78
C LEU A 103 -28.66 7.47 17.86
N GLY A 104 -27.36 7.35 17.60
CA GLY A 104 -26.64 8.24 16.70
C GLY A 104 -25.50 7.51 16.01
N TYR A 105 -25.20 7.90 14.77
CA TYR A 105 -24.10 7.29 14.03
C TYR A 105 -22.76 7.94 14.40
N PRO A 106 -21.79 7.19 14.95
CA PRO A 106 -20.49 7.73 15.31
C PRO A 106 -19.74 8.16 14.03
N GLY A 107 -19.43 9.46 13.93
CA GLY A 107 -18.71 10.05 12.78
C GLY A 107 -19.59 10.78 11.76
N SER A 108 -20.90 10.85 11.95
CA SER A 108 -21.76 11.76 11.18
C SER A 108 -21.40 13.22 11.47
N LYS A 109 -21.25 14.04 10.43
CA LYS A 109 -21.12 15.51 10.57
C LYS A 109 -22.42 16.19 10.98
N GLU A 110 -23.54 15.50 10.78
CA GLU A 110 -24.85 15.94 11.22
C GLU A 110 -25.13 15.34 12.60
N GLU A 111 -25.51 16.19 13.56
CA GLU A 111 -25.88 15.79 14.92
C GLU A 111 -27.30 15.17 14.96
N PHE A 112 -27.65 14.40 13.94
CA PHE A 112 -28.91 13.68 13.90
C PHE A 112 -28.88 12.59 14.97
N ARG A 113 -29.77 12.71 15.95
CA ARG A 113 -29.99 11.72 17.01
C ARG A 113 -31.42 11.22 16.92
N LEU A 114 -31.58 9.93 16.67
CA LEU A 114 -32.87 9.26 16.74
C LEU A 114 -33.23 9.08 18.22
N GLN A 115 -34.22 9.84 18.68
CA GLN A 115 -34.75 9.75 20.03
C GLN A 115 -36.02 8.92 20.01
N LEU A 116 -36.04 7.82 20.75
CA LEU A 116 -37.16 6.89 20.87
C LEU A 116 -37.57 6.82 22.35
N PRO A 117 -38.44 7.73 22.82
CA PRO A 117 -38.88 7.76 24.23
C PRO A 117 -39.60 6.46 24.61
N HIS A 118 -40.52 6.00 23.77
CA HIS A 118 -41.20 4.73 23.96
C HIS A 118 -41.62 4.12 22.63
N PHE A 119 -41.14 2.91 22.34
CA PHE A 119 -41.55 2.12 21.19
C PHE A 119 -41.66 0.65 21.59
N GLU A 120 -42.78 0.00 21.28
CA GLU A 120 -43.03 -1.40 21.60
C GLU A 120 -43.84 -2.04 20.47
N VAL A 121 -43.38 -3.20 20.00
CA VAL A 121 -44.03 -4.00 18.96
C VAL A 121 -44.05 -5.45 19.40
N LYS A 122 -45.25 -6.04 19.39
CA LYS A 122 -45.47 -7.43 19.78
C LYS A 122 -45.42 -8.36 18.57
N SER A 123 -45.22 -9.66 18.84
CA SER A 123 -45.28 -10.69 17.82
C SER A 123 -46.65 -10.73 17.14
N GLY A 124 -46.68 -10.51 15.82
CA GLY A 124 -47.91 -10.52 15.01
C GLY A 124 -48.49 -9.14 14.71
N GLU A 125 -47.91 -8.06 15.23
CA GLU A 125 -48.33 -6.68 14.90
C GLU A 125 -47.64 -6.17 13.62
N VAL A 126 -48.41 -5.49 12.77
CA VAL A 126 -47.88 -4.81 11.57
C VAL A 126 -47.78 -3.33 11.85
N VAL A 127 -46.56 -2.80 11.88
CA VAL A 127 -46.26 -1.40 12.18
C VAL A 127 -45.55 -0.77 10.99
N ALA A 128 -45.98 0.45 10.62
CA ALA A 128 -45.34 1.24 9.58
C ALA A 128 -44.63 2.45 10.20
N VAL A 129 -43.41 2.72 9.76
CA VAL A 129 -42.67 3.95 10.09
C VAL A 129 -42.86 4.93 8.93
N VAL A 130 -43.36 6.13 9.22
CA VAL A 130 -43.56 7.19 8.23
C VAL A 130 -42.80 8.44 8.66
N GLY A 131 -42.17 9.11 7.69
CA GLY A 131 -41.33 10.27 7.93
C GLY A 131 -41.01 11.01 6.64
N ARG A 132 -40.38 12.18 6.76
CA ARG A 132 -39.85 12.93 5.61
C ARG A 132 -38.50 12.32 5.20
N VAL A 133 -38.03 12.60 3.99
CA VAL A 133 -36.70 12.14 3.57
C VAL A 133 -35.64 12.83 4.45
N GLY A 134 -34.84 12.05 5.17
CA GLY A 134 -33.80 12.55 6.09
C GLY A 134 -34.26 12.85 7.52
N SER A 135 -35.45 12.39 7.94
CA SER A 135 -35.92 12.44 9.33
C SER A 135 -35.72 11.15 10.10
#